data_AF-A0A163L182-F1
#
_entry.id   AF-A0A163L182-F1
#
_cell.length_a   1.000
_cell.length_b   1.000
_cell.length_c   1.000
_cell.angle_alpha   90.00
_cell.angle_beta   90.00
_cell.angle_gamma   90.00
#
_symmetry.space_group_name_H-M   'P 1'
#
loop_
_entity.id
_entity.type
_entity.pdbx_description
1 polymer ?
#
loop_
_entity_poly.entity_id
_entity_poly.type
_entity_poly.pdbx_seq_one_letter_code
_entity_poly.pdbx_strand_id
1 'polypeptide(L)'
;MSTQKAVVHAEKGVSELRSDVPVPKVQDNFVVVKTKAVALNPTDWKSLDGNPSKGAIVGCDYAGVVEEVGNGVEDLKVGDRVAGFARGGDPADHTNGAFAEHIKAKAGIHARISENIAWEDAATLGVGISTVGQGLYQTLGLPLPPATVSEPTPVLIYGASTATGTLAVQFAKLSGAEVYATASPHNFGLVKKLGADHVFDYNDADCGEKIRKASDDKLKLAFDCIAEHGSEKICAAAIGSQGGHYSGLLPGPLKDFPRSDVRHGWTFAYTALGEAFNEQVPANPQDYEFGVKFWKAAEALFNSGKVKAHPTLVRDGLEGVPQGLNDLKDGKVSGKKLVYRV
;
A
#
# COMPACT_ATOMS: atom_id res chain seq x y z
N MET A 1 19.43 -2.68 28.38
CA MET A 1 18.28 -2.74 27.45
C MET A 1 18.54 -3.90 26.51
N SER A 2 17.54 -4.70 26.16
CA SER A 2 17.68 -5.72 25.10
C SER A 2 17.91 -5.03 23.76
N THR A 3 18.75 -5.64 22.93
CA THR A 3 18.97 -5.24 21.54
C THR A 3 18.41 -6.29 20.59
N GLN A 4 18.26 -5.91 19.33
CA GLN A 4 17.71 -6.70 18.25
C GLN A 4 18.41 -6.40 16.93
N LYS A 5 18.15 -7.25 15.94
CA LYS A 5 18.48 -6.97 14.54
C LYS A 5 17.46 -6.03 13.92
N ALA A 6 17.94 -5.02 13.22
CA ALA A 6 17.11 -4.14 12.41
C ALA A 6 17.90 -3.55 11.24
N VAL A 7 17.19 -3.24 10.16
CA VAL A 7 17.73 -2.52 9.01
C VAL A 7 17.51 -1.05 9.24
N VAL A 8 18.60 -0.30 9.30
CA VAL A 8 18.58 1.14 9.59
C VAL A 8 19.10 1.94 8.40
N HIS A 9 18.72 3.21 8.36
CA HIS A 9 19.26 4.18 7.42
C HIS A 9 20.70 4.52 7.83
N ALA A 10 21.69 4.16 7.02
CA ALA A 10 23.10 4.43 7.30
C ALA A 10 23.50 5.85 6.84
N GLU A 11 23.17 6.16 5.59
CA GLU A 11 23.37 7.44 4.92
C GLU A 11 22.45 7.53 3.70
N LYS A 12 22.43 8.68 3.00
CA LYS A 12 21.52 8.93 1.88
C LYS A 12 21.56 7.79 0.86
N GLY A 13 20.41 7.16 0.64
CA GLY A 13 20.24 6.05 -0.31
C GLY A 13 20.81 4.71 0.15
N VAL A 14 21.32 4.61 1.38
CA VAL A 14 22.00 3.43 1.91
C VAL A 14 21.34 2.98 3.23
N SER A 15 20.98 1.71 3.28
CA SER A 15 20.56 1.03 4.50
C SER A 15 21.54 -0.09 4.87
N GLU A 16 21.61 -0.41 6.15
CA GLU A 16 22.48 -1.45 6.68
C GLU A 16 21.77 -2.27 7.76
N LEU A 17 22.15 -3.54 7.91
CA LEU A 17 21.71 -4.35 9.03
C LEU A 17 22.58 -4.05 10.25
N ARG A 18 21.94 -3.76 11.39
CA ARG A 18 22.58 -3.66 12.70
C ARG A 18 22.02 -4.71 13.66
N SER A 19 22.82 -5.11 14.65
CA SER A 19 22.43 -6.11 15.68
C SER A 19 22.37 -5.53 17.10
N ASP A 20 22.61 -4.23 17.23
CA ASP A 20 22.70 -3.48 18.49
C ASP A 20 21.59 -2.43 18.60
N VAL A 21 20.52 -2.57 17.83
CA VAL A 21 19.37 -1.65 17.84
C VAL A 21 18.50 -1.97 19.06
N PRO A 22 18.09 -0.98 19.88
CA PRO A 22 17.23 -1.25 21.03
C PRO A 22 15.87 -1.83 20.63
N VAL A 23 15.34 -2.75 21.43
CA VAL A 23 13.95 -3.20 21.32
C VAL A 23 13.02 -2.04 21.75
N PRO A 24 11.99 -1.69 20.97
CA PRO A 24 11.07 -0.62 21.34
C PRO A 24 10.29 -0.99 22.60
N LYS A 25 10.04 0.00 23.45
CA LYS A 25 9.09 -0.15 24.55
C LYS A 25 7.68 0.12 24.03
N VAL A 26 6.69 -0.60 24.56
CA VAL A 26 5.29 -0.30 24.27
C VAL A 26 4.92 1.13 24.69
N GLN A 27 4.09 1.78 23.87
CA GLN A 27 3.59 3.14 24.07
C GLN A 27 2.06 3.13 24.05
N ASP A 28 1.41 4.14 24.62
CA ASP A 28 -0.05 4.29 24.57
C ASP A 28 -0.55 4.31 23.11
N ASN A 29 -1.62 3.57 22.81
CA ASN A 29 -2.20 3.37 21.48
C ASN A 29 -1.30 2.62 20.48
N PHE A 30 -0.23 1.98 20.96
CA PHE A 30 0.64 1.12 20.16
C PHE A 30 0.70 -0.30 20.74
N VAL A 31 1.10 -1.23 19.89
CA VAL A 31 1.48 -2.60 20.28
C VAL A 31 2.94 -2.85 19.91
N VAL A 32 3.61 -3.73 20.64
CA VAL A 32 4.89 -4.31 20.20
C VAL A 32 4.59 -5.63 19.50
N VAL A 33 5.12 -5.80 18.30
CA VAL A 33 4.92 -6.98 17.46
C VAL A 33 6.26 -7.65 17.21
N LYS A 34 6.34 -8.96 17.49
CA LYS A 34 7.41 -9.81 17.01
C LYS A 34 7.18 -10.15 15.55
N THR A 35 8.02 -9.60 14.70
CA THR A 35 7.92 -9.73 13.25
C THR A 35 8.20 -11.17 12.82
N LYS A 36 7.46 -11.64 11.82
CA LYS A 36 7.61 -12.97 11.20
C LYS A 36 7.88 -12.87 9.70
N ALA A 37 7.35 -11.83 9.07
CA ALA A 37 7.70 -11.46 7.72
C ALA A 37 7.58 -9.94 7.55
N VAL A 38 8.39 -9.39 6.65
CA VAL A 38 8.33 -7.98 6.22
C VAL A 38 8.27 -7.92 4.71
N ALA A 39 7.60 -6.92 4.16
CA ALA A 39 7.52 -6.73 2.72
C ALA A 39 8.04 -5.35 2.30
N LEU A 40 8.74 -5.31 1.18
CA LEU A 40 9.36 -4.08 0.70
C LEU A 40 8.43 -3.34 -0.27
N ASN A 41 8.49 -2.02 -0.18
CA ASN A 41 7.75 -1.06 -1.00
C ASN A 41 8.70 -0.11 -1.71
N PRO A 42 8.28 0.50 -2.83
CA PRO A 42 9.01 1.61 -3.42
C PRO A 42 9.25 2.78 -2.45
N THR A 43 8.30 3.05 -1.54
CA THR A 43 8.44 4.12 -0.53
C THR A 43 9.63 3.90 0.41
N ASP A 44 10.04 2.65 0.63
CA ASP A 44 11.14 2.33 1.54
C ASP A 44 12.48 2.82 0.97
N TRP A 45 12.76 2.56 -0.31
CA TRP A 45 13.99 3.08 -0.94
C TRP A 45 13.87 4.57 -1.30
N LYS A 46 12.68 5.05 -1.68
CA LYS A 46 12.44 6.48 -1.96
C LYS A 46 12.67 7.34 -0.71
N SER A 47 12.31 6.84 0.48
CA SER A 47 12.58 7.54 1.74
C SER A 47 14.08 7.60 2.08
N LEU A 48 14.85 6.54 1.80
CA LEU A 48 16.31 6.56 1.95
C LEU A 48 16.97 7.63 1.07
N ASP A 49 16.51 7.81 -0.16
CA ASP A 49 17.06 8.81 -1.09
C ASP A 49 16.58 10.24 -0.79
N GLY A 50 15.29 10.39 -0.46
CA GLY A 50 14.62 11.69 -0.40
C GLY A 50 14.50 12.31 1.00
N ASN A 51 14.59 11.51 2.06
CA ASN A 51 14.39 11.95 3.44
C ASN A 51 15.44 11.33 4.39
N PRO A 52 16.69 11.84 4.39
CA PRO A 52 17.77 11.27 5.18
C PRO A 52 17.44 11.29 6.69
N SER A 53 17.45 10.11 7.32
CA SER A 53 17.14 9.91 8.74
C SER A 53 18.12 8.90 9.35
N LYS A 54 19.38 9.31 9.48
CA LYS A 54 20.48 8.41 9.89
C LYS A 54 20.20 7.76 11.24
N GLY A 55 20.24 6.44 11.26
CA GLY A 55 20.00 5.61 12.45
C GLY A 55 18.55 5.20 12.67
N ALA A 56 17.59 5.73 11.91
CA ALA A 56 16.20 5.30 11.97
C ALA A 56 16.01 3.91 11.34
N ILE A 57 15.16 3.09 11.93
CA ILE A 57 14.72 1.81 11.36
C ILE A 57 13.93 2.09 10.07
N VAL A 58 14.15 1.27 9.04
CA VAL A 58 13.53 1.43 7.72
C VAL A 58 12.34 0.47 7.58
N GLY A 59 11.52 0.67 6.55
CA GLY A 59 10.51 -0.29 6.13
C GLY A 59 9.12 0.00 6.66
N CYS A 60 8.12 -0.34 5.85
CA CYS A 60 6.72 -0.11 6.20
C CYS A 60 5.95 -1.38 6.55
N ASP A 61 5.99 -2.42 5.72
CA ASP A 61 5.02 -3.53 5.86
C ASP A 61 5.54 -4.64 6.76
N TYR A 62 4.66 -5.16 7.62
CA TYR A 62 4.96 -6.26 8.53
C TYR A 62 3.82 -7.25 8.65
N ALA A 63 4.16 -8.48 9.05
CA ALA A 63 3.26 -9.41 9.70
C ALA A 63 3.98 -10.10 10.86
N GLY A 64 3.27 -10.32 11.97
CA GLY A 64 3.87 -10.86 13.19
C GLY A 64 2.88 -11.17 14.30
N VAL A 65 3.40 -11.37 15.51
CA VAL A 65 2.63 -11.72 16.70
C VAL A 65 2.74 -10.58 17.72
N VAL A 66 1.61 -10.14 18.27
CA VAL A 66 1.59 -9.14 19.35
C VAL A 66 2.27 -9.70 20.61
N GLU A 67 3.28 -9.00 21.13
CA GLU A 67 4.00 -9.34 22.37
C GLU A 67 3.62 -8.43 23.53
N GLU A 68 3.40 -7.14 23.28
CA GLU A 68 2.98 -6.17 24.29
C GLU A 68 1.87 -5.27 23.75
N VAL A 69 0.97 -4.83 24.65
CA VAL A 69 -0.17 -3.99 24.32
C VAL A 69 -0.13 -2.74 25.20
N GLY A 70 -0.14 -1.56 24.57
CA GLY A 70 -0.11 -0.28 25.26
C GLY A 70 -1.47 0.14 25.80
N ASN A 71 -1.49 1.15 26.66
CA ASN A 71 -2.75 1.67 27.17
C ASN A 71 -3.60 2.27 26.03
N GLY A 72 -4.93 2.10 26.10
CA GLY A 72 -5.85 2.62 25.07
C GLY A 72 -6.03 1.71 23.85
N VAL A 73 -5.30 0.59 23.77
CA VAL A 73 -5.52 -0.42 22.73
C VAL A 73 -6.60 -1.41 23.22
N GLU A 74 -7.73 -1.44 22.53
CA GLU A 74 -8.90 -2.26 22.92
C GLU A 74 -9.15 -3.43 21.95
N ASP A 75 -8.62 -3.36 20.72
CA ASP A 75 -8.92 -4.30 19.63
C ASP A 75 -7.88 -5.43 19.48
N LEU A 76 -6.79 -5.40 20.24
CA LEU A 76 -5.70 -6.39 20.20
C LEU A 76 -5.34 -6.93 21.58
N LYS A 77 -4.85 -8.17 21.61
CA LYS A 77 -4.22 -8.80 22.79
C LYS A 77 -2.93 -9.52 22.44
N VAL A 78 -2.10 -9.76 23.45
CA VAL A 78 -0.88 -10.58 23.32
C VAL A 78 -1.22 -11.94 22.70
N GLY A 79 -0.40 -12.37 21.73
CA GLY A 79 -0.59 -13.61 20.97
C GLY A 79 -1.41 -13.46 19.69
N ASP A 80 -2.09 -12.32 19.47
CA ASP A 80 -2.78 -12.08 18.20
C ASP A 80 -1.79 -12.04 17.03
N ARG A 81 -2.14 -12.71 15.93
CA ARG A 81 -1.43 -12.61 14.65
C ARG A 81 -1.93 -11.38 13.93
N VAL A 82 -1.03 -10.49 13.53
CA VAL A 82 -1.39 -9.21 12.92
C VAL A 82 -0.53 -8.91 11.70
N ALA A 83 -1.08 -8.15 10.75
CA ALA A 83 -0.35 -7.52 9.67
C ALA A 83 -0.81 -6.08 9.51
N GLY A 84 0.11 -5.19 9.13
CA GLY A 84 -0.17 -3.77 9.02
C GLY A 84 1.02 -3.05 8.41
N PHE A 85 1.10 -1.74 8.64
CA PHE A 85 2.30 -0.99 8.30
C PHE A 85 2.72 -0.03 9.43
N ALA A 86 4.01 0.25 9.46
CA ALA A 86 4.65 1.26 10.27
C ALA A 86 5.24 2.35 9.38
N ARG A 87 5.66 3.47 9.98
CA ARG A 87 6.37 4.53 9.25
C ARG A 87 7.88 4.32 9.43
N GLY A 88 8.51 3.69 8.45
CA GLY A 88 9.97 3.57 8.40
C GLY A 88 10.66 4.88 8.03
N GLY A 89 11.91 5.03 8.47
CA GLY A 89 12.76 6.18 8.14
C GLY A 89 12.33 7.48 8.81
N ASP A 90 11.66 7.41 9.96
CA ASP A 90 11.14 8.57 10.67
C ASP A 90 12.27 9.37 11.35
N PRO A 91 12.51 10.65 11.00
CA PRO A 91 13.51 11.49 11.66
C PRO A 91 13.11 11.97 13.06
N ALA A 92 11.83 11.92 13.41
CA ALA A 92 11.36 12.28 14.74
C ALA A 92 11.44 11.10 15.72
N ASP A 93 11.45 9.86 15.21
CA ASP A 93 11.47 8.66 16.03
C ASP A 93 12.19 7.49 15.34
N HIS A 94 13.47 7.32 15.67
CA HIS A 94 14.32 6.30 15.06
C HIS A 94 13.91 4.86 15.39
N THR A 95 13.00 4.66 16.35
CA THR A 95 12.47 3.33 16.71
C THR A 95 11.28 2.90 15.85
N ASN A 96 10.79 3.79 14.96
CA ASN A 96 9.69 3.52 14.05
C ASN A 96 10.21 2.87 12.76
N GLY A 97 9.53 1.82 12.29
CA GLY A 97 9.88 1.08 11.07
C GLY A 97 9.67 -0.43 11.22
N ALA A 98 9.40 -1.10 10.10
CA ALA A 98 9.00 -2.50 10.07
C ALA A 98 10.17 -3.49 9.95
N PHE A 99 11.33 -3.07 9.45
CA PHE A 99 12.45 -3.98 9.18
C PHE A 99 13.29 -4.23 10.44
N ALA A 100 12.67 -4.79 11.47
CA ALA A 100 13.30 -5.22 12.72
C ALA A 100 12.67 -6.51 13.24
N GLU A 101 13.29 -7.18 14.22
CA GLU A 101 12.75 -8.38 14.85
C GLU A 101 11.53 -8.10 15.75
N HIS A 102 11.50 -6.90 16.35
CA HIS A 102 10.47 -6.38 17.22
C HIS A 102 10.19 -4.92 16.85
N ILE A 103 8.95 -4.63 16.49
CA ILE A 103 8.52 -3.31 16.02
C ILE A 103 7.40 -2.79 16.91
N LYS A 104 7.22 -1.47 16.92
CA LYS A 104 5.98 -0.87 17.39
C LYS A 104 5.04 -0.63 16.22
N ALA A 105 3.75 -0.88 16.42
CA ALA A 105 2.73 -0.64 15.41
C ALA A 105 1.52 0.07 16.02
N LYS A 106 0.95 1.02 15.26
CA LYS A 106 -0.22 1.80 15.69
C LYS A 106 -1.45 0.90 15.75
N ALA A 107 -2.18 0.94 16.87
CA ALA A 107 -3.47 0.26 16.96
C ALA A 107 -4.47 0.81 15.93
N GLY A 108 -5.50 0.03 15.60
CA GLY A 108 -6.51 0.39 14.59
C GLY A 108 -6.08 0.31 13.12
N ILE A 109 -4.78 0.41 12.82
CA ILE A 109 -4.23 0.36 11.44
C ILE A 109 -3.52 -0.98 11.19
N HIS A 110 -4.29 -2.05 11.28
CA HIS A 110 -3.83 -3.41 11.10
C HIS A 110 -5.02 -4.33 10.76
N ALA A 111 -4.71 -5.55 10.33
CA ALA A 111 -5.64 -6.66 10.25
C ALA A 111 -5.17 -7.78 11.17
N ARG A 112 -6.07 -8.37 11.94
CA ARG A 112 -5.82 -9.66 12.59
C ARG A 112 -5.89 -10.77 11.54
N ILE A 113 -4.90 -11.65 11.57
CA ILE A 113 -4.67 -12.63 10.51
C ILE A 113 -5.05 -14.03 11.00
N SER A 114 -5.87 -14.73 10.23
CA SER A 114 -6.26 -16.11 10.53
C SER A 114 -5.05 -17.06 10.41
N GLU A 115 -5.05 -18.15 11.18
CA GLU A 115 -3.90 -19.06 11.25
C GLU A 115 -3.54 -19.73 9.92
N ASN A 116 -4.52 -19.87 9.02
CA ASN A 116 -4.38 -20.47 7.70
C ASN A 116 -3.73 -19.54 6.66
N ILE A 117 -3.42 -18.29 7.01
CA ILE A 117 -2.75 -17.34 6.13
C ILE A 117 -1.26 -17.32 6.46
N ALA A 118 -0.43 -17.52 5.42
CA ALA A 118 1.01 -17.45 5.53
C ALA A 118 1.47 -16.04 5.96
N TRP A 119 2.55 -15.96 6.75
CA TRP A 119 3.10 -14.68 7.20
C TRP A 119 3.55 -13.82 6.02
N GLU A 120 4.09 -14.46 5.00
CA GLU A 120 4.62 -13.84 3.80
C GLU A 120 3.52 -13.16 2.99
N ASP A 121 2.37 -13.80 2.88
CA ASP A 121 1.20 -13.24 2.21
C ASP A 121 0.59 -12.10 3.03
N ALA A 122 0.48 -12.28 4.35
CA ALA A 122 -0.06 -11.26 5.25
C ALA A 122 0.81 -9.99 5.26
N ALA A 123 2.13 -10.13 5.20
CA ALA A 123 3.06 -9.00 5.13
C ALA A 123 2.89 -8.16 3.85
N THR A 124 2.22 -8.67 2.80
CA THR A 124 1.97 -7.88 1.59
C THR A 124 0.85 -6.85 1.72
N LEU A 125 0.04 -6.93 2.78
CA LEU A 125 -1.13 -6.07 2.95
C LEU A 125 -0.74 -4.62 3.24
N GLY A 126 0.11 -4.41 4.25
CA GLY A 126 0.55 -3.14 4.85
C GLY A 126 0.09 -1.84 4.15
N VAL A 127 1.04 -1.10 3.60
CA VAL A 127 0.79 0.18 2.91
C VAL A 127 -0.22 0.01 1.77
N GLY A 128 -0.25 -1.15 1.11
CA GLY A 128 -1.15 -1.43 0.00
C GLY A 128 -2.64 -1.29 0.36
N ILE A 129 -3.05 -1.81 1.52
CA ILE A 129 -4.44 -1.72 2.00
C ILE A 129 -4.82 -0.27 2.28
N SER A 130 -4.01 0.47 3.04
CA SER A 130 -4.26 1.90 3.27
C SER A 130 -4.33 2.68 1.96
N THR A 131 -3.43 2.38 1.03
CA THR A 131 -3.36 3.03 -0.27
C THR A 131 -4.64 2.81 -1.08
N VAL A 132 -5.15 1.57 -1.11
CA VAL A 132 -6.44 1.26 -1.75
C VAL A 132 -7.59 1.97 -1.05
N GLY A 133 -7.61 1.98 0.28
CA GLY A 133 -8.62 2.68 1.08
C GLY A 133 -8.70 4.17 0.72
N GLN A 134 -7.57 4.88 0.76
CA GLN A 134 -7.56 6.31 0.47
C GLN A 134 -7.84 6.61 -1.01
N GLY A 135 -7.27 5.81 -1.92
CA GLY A 135 -7.41 6.00 -3.36
C GLY A 135 -8.83 5.76 -3.86
N LEU A 136 -9.33 4.52 -3.70
CA LEU A 136 -10.63 4.12 -4.23
C LEU A 136 -11.81 4.68 -3.43
N TYR A 137 -11.69 4.83 -2.11
CA TYR A 137 -12.83 5.11 -1.25
C TYR A 137 -12.85 6.55 -0.74
N GLN A 138 -11.76 7.07 -0.16
CA GLN A 138 -11.75 8.48 0.27
C GLN A 138 -11.71 9.45 -0.91
N THR A 139 -10.82 9.22 -1.89
CA THR A 139 -10.64 10.12 -3.03
C THR A 139 -11.72 9.88 -4.08
N LEU A 140 -11.84 8.65 -4.57
CA LEU A 140 -12.73 8.32 -5.68
C LEU A 140 -14.18 8.04 -5.26
N GLY A 141 -14.44 7.89 -3.95
CA GLY A 141 -15.81 7.85 -3.42
C GLY A 141 -16.54 6.52 -3.61
N LEU A 142 -15.83 5.41 -3.83
CA LEU A 142 -16.48 4.10 -3.81
C LEU A 142 -17.09 3.80 -2.43
N PRO A 143 -18.19 3.04 -2.37
CA PRO A 143 -18.82 2.68 -1.09
C PRO A 143 -17.97 1.65 -0.34
N LEU A 144 -17.79 1.86 0.97
CA LEU A 144 -17.02 0.96 1.83
C LEU A 144 -17.61 -0.47 1.82
N PRO A 145 -16.78 -1.52 1.68
CA PRO A 145 -17.27 -2.89 1.74
C PRO A 145 -17.98 -3.18 3.08
N PRO A 146 -19.07 -3.97 3.09
CA PRO A 146 -19.61 -4.75 1.98
C PRO A 146 -20.62 -4.00 1.09
N ALA A 147 -20.79 -2.68 1.26
CA ALA A 147 -21.66 -1.91 0.40
C ALA A 147 -21.11 -1.86 -1.03
N THR A 148 -22.01 -1.76 -2.00
CA THR A 148 -21.70 -1.77 -3.43
C THR A 148 -22.34 -0.56 -4.11
N VAL A 149 -21.81 -0.19 -5.27
CA VAL A 149 -22.41 0.86 -6.11
C VAL A 149 -23.80 0.42 -6.58
N SER A 150 -24.73 1.39 -6.70
CA SER A 150 -26.09 1.12 -7.16
C SER A 150 -26.17 0.69 -8.63
N GLU A 151 -25.23 1.17 -9.43
CA GLU A 151 -25.06 0.81 -10.84
C GLU A 151 -23.57 0.54 -11.11
N PRO A 152 -23.22 -0.42 -12.00
CA PRO A 152 -21.84 -0.70 -12.36
C PRO A 152 -21.13 0.56 -12.82
N THR A 153 -20.26 1.10 -11.96
CA THR A 153 -19.50 2.31 -12.24
C THR A 153 -18.18 1.90 -12.89
N PRO A 154 -17.86 2.36 -14.12
CA PRO A 154 -16.59 1.99 -14.75
C PRO A 154 -15.42 2.69 -14.07
N VAL A 155 -14.46 1.89 -13.60
CA VAL A 155 -13.25 2.34 -12.91
C VAL A 155 -12.03 1.81 -13.64
N LEU A 156 -11.10 2.70 -13.97
CA LEU A 156 -9.78 2.33 -14.46
C LEU A 156 -8.82 2.11 -13.28
N ILE A 157 -8.19 0.95 -13.24
CA ILE A 157 -7.01 0.67 -12.40
C ILE A 157 -5.79 0.66 -13.32
N TYR A 158 -5.05 1.77 -13.37
CA TYR A 158 -3.82 1.84 -14.15
C TYR A 158 -2.67 1.22 -13.38
N GLY A 159 -1.89 0.33 -14.02
CA GLY A 159 -0.83 -0.44 -13.34
C GLY A 159 -1.39 -1.57 -12.48
N ALA A 160 -2.40 -2.27 -12.97
CA ALA A 160 -3.16 -3.30 -12.24
C ALA A 160 -2.34 -4.53 -11.81
N SER A 161 -1.15 -4.76 -12.41
CA SER A 161 -0.24 -5.83 -12.02
C SER A 161 0.75 -5.44 -10.92
N THR A 162 0.70 -4.20 -10.41
CA THR A 162 1.49 -3.78 -9.24
C THR A 162 0.90 -4.37 -7.96
N ALA A 163 1.64 -4.34 -6.85
CA ALA A 163 1.13 -4.80 -5.55
C ALA A 163 -0.18 -4.07 -5.17
N THR A 164 -0.18 -2.73 -5.21
CA THR A 164 -1.38 -1.92 -4.98
C THR A 164 -2.46 -2.21 -6.02
N GLY A 165 -2.10 -2.28 -7.31
CA GLY A 165 -3.04 -2.52 -8.40
C GLY A 165 -3.82 -3.83 -8.27
N THR A 166 -3.15 -4.91 -7.86
CA THR A 166 -3.82 -6.22 -7.67
C THR A 166 -4.81 -6.21 -6.50
N LEU A 167 -4.54 -5.43 -5.45
CA LEU A 167 -5.50 -5.22 -4.37
C LEU A 167 -6.65 -4.34 -4.88
N ALA A 168 -6.34 -3.23 -5.55
CA ALA A 168 -7.32 -2.29 -6.08
C ALA A 168 -8.34 -2.95 -7.03
N VAL A 169 -7.90 -3.84 -7.93
CA VAL A 169 -8.79 -4.61 -8.81
C VAL A 169 -9.80 -5.43 -8.01
N GLN A 170 -9.33 -6.16 -6.99
CA GLN A 170 -10.20 -7.00 -6.17
C GLN A 170 -11.20 -6.16 -5.36
N PHE A 171 -10.73 -5.09 -4.72
CA PHE A 171 -11.56 -4.19 -3.92
C PHE A 171 -12.60 -3.44 -4.76
N ALA A 172 -12.21 -2.90 -5.93
CA ALA A 172 -13.14 -2.27 -6.86
C ALA A 172 -14.22 -3.25 -7.33
N LYS A 173 -13.82 -4.49 -7.68
CA LYS A 173 -14.76 -5.53 -8.12
C LYS A 173 -15.75 -5.92 -7.01
N LEU A 174 -15.26 -6.05 -5.77
CA LEU A 174 -16.09 -6.35 -4.60
C LEU A 174 -17.06 -5.21 -4.25
N SER A 175 -16.72 -3.96 -4.59
CA SER A 175 -17.61 -2.81 -4.49
C SER A 175 -18.61 -2.69 -5.65
N GLY A 176 -18.64 -3.66 -6.57
CA GLY A 176 -19.60 -3.72 -7.69
C GLY A 176 -19.22 -2.88 -8.91
N ALA A 177 -17.99 -2.37 -8.98
CA ALA A 177 -17.51 -1.63 -10.15
C ALA A 177 -17.32 -2.53 -11.38
N GLU A 178 -17.40 -1.92 -12.56
CA GLU A 178 -16.88 -2.50 -13.80
C GLU A 178 -15.41 -2.10 -13.93
N VAL A 179 -14.50 -3.08 -13.90
CA VAL A 179 -13.08 -2.83 -13.73
C VAL A 179 -12.35 -2.88 -15.08
N TYR A 180 -11.88 -1.72 -15.51
CA TYR A 180 -10.94 -1.55 -16.60
C TYR A 180 -9.54 -1.53 -16.01
N ALA A 181 -8.58 -2.22 -16.62
CA ALA A 181 -7.25 -2.34 -16.08
C ALA A 181 -6.17 -2.18 -17.16
N THR A 182 -5.01 -1.63 -16.78
CA THR A 182 -3.81 -1.67 -17.62
C THR A 182 -2.73 -2.54 -17.00
N ALA A 183 -2.02 -3.31 -17.83
CA ALA A 183 -0.86 -4.09 -17.43
C ALA A 183 0.00 -4.43 -18.66
N SER A 184 1.17 -5.03 -18.48
CA SER A 184 1.86 -5.68 -19.59
C SER A 184 1.13 -6.98 -19.99
N PRO A 185 1.15 -7.40 -21.27
CA PRO A 185 0.39 -8.57 -21.75
C PRO A 185 0.62 -9.86 -20.96
N HIS A 186 1.85 -10.12 -20.52
CA HIS A 186 2.19 -11.30 -19.73
C HIS A 186 1.49 -11.36 -18.36
N ASN A 187 0.97 -10.24 -17.85
CA ASN A 187 0.21 -10.15 -16.60
C ASN A 187 -1.31 -10.14 -16.78
N PHE A 188 -1.83 -10.18 -18.02
CA PHE A 188 -3.28 -10.12 -18.26
C PHE A 188 -4.04 -11.26 -17.57
N GLY A 189 -3.49 -12.48 -17.59
CA GLY A 189 -4.10 -13.63 -16.94
C GLY A 189 -4.26 -13.44 -15.42
N LEU A 190 -3.25 -12.85 -14.76
CA LEU A 190 -3.31 -12.50 -13.34
C LEU A 190 -4.41 -11.47 -13.08
N VAL A 191 -4.40 -10.37 -13.82
CA VAL A 191 -5.32 -9.24 -13.59
C VAL A 191 -6.78 -9.63 -13.84
N LYS A 192 -7.06 -10.43 -14.88
CA LYS A 192 -8.41 -10.98 -15.13
C LYS A 192 -8.85 -11.93 -14.03
N LYS A 193 -7.97 -12.82 -13.56
CA LYS A 193 -8.26 -13.75 -12.46
C LYS A 193 -8.61 -13.02 -11.15
N LEU A 194 -8.07 -11.82 -10.96
CA LEU A 194 -8.35 -10.98 -9.78
C LEU A 194 -9.65 -10.18 -9.89
N GLY A 195 -10.28 -10.12 -11.07
CA GLY A 195 -11.61 -9.52 -11.25
C GLY A 195 -11.70 -8.38 -12.26
N ALA A 196 -10.62 -8.07 -13.00
CA ALA A 196 -10.72 -7.09 -14.08
C ALA A 196 -11.61 -7.61 -15.22
N ASP A 197 -12.56 -6.78 -15.64
CA ASP A 197 -13.48 -7.08 -16.74
C ASP A 197 -12.80 -6.87 -18.09
N HIS A 198 -12.02 -5.79 -18.21
CA HIS A 198 -11.27 -5.43 -19.41
C HIS A 198 -9.81 -5.15 -19.08
N VAL A 199 -8.88 -5.64 -19.89
CA VAL A 199 -7.43 -5.43 -19.67
C VAL A 199 -6.76 -4.97 -20.96
N PHE A 200 -5.99 -3.88 -20.85
CA PHE A 200 -5.32 -3.21 -21.95
C PHE A 200 -3.80 -3.17 -21.74
N ASP A 201 -3.04 -3.20 -22.85
CA ASP A 201 -1.61 -2.97 -22.82
C ASP A 201 -1.38 -1.47 -22.72
N TYR A 202 -0.68 -1.02 -21.68
CA TYR A 202 -0.38 0.41 -21.51
C TYR A 202 0.66 0.92 -22.51
N ASN A 203 1.41 0.03 -23.18
CA ASN A 203 2.38 0.42 -24.22
C ASN A 203 1.71 0.77 -25.56
N ASP A 204 0.42 0.49 -25.70
CA ASP A 204 -0.35 0.92 -26.85
C ASP A 204 -0.49 2.45 -26.84
N ALA A 205 -0.05 3.11 -27.92
CA ALA A 205 -0.07 4.58 -28.01
C ALA A 205 -1.50 5.15 -27.84
N ASP A 206 -2.52 4.38 -28.20
CA ASP A 206 -3.92 4.77 -28.11
C ASP A 206 -4.63 4.14 -26.90
N CYS A 207 -3.89 3.62 -25.91
CA CYS A 207 -4.43 2.86 -24.78
C CYS A 207 -5.61 3.59 -24.09
N GLY A 208 -5.42 4.88 -23.77
CA GLY A 208 -6.44 5.69 -23.13
C GLY A 208 -7.70 5.83 -23.99
N GLU A 209 -7.55 6.15 -25.28
CA GLU A 209 -8.69 6.28 -26.20
C GLU A 209 -9.44 4.96 -26.40
N LYS A 210 -8.71 3.84 -26.47
CA LYS A 210 -9.27 2.49 -26.54
C LYS A 210 -10.08 2.15 -25.30
N ILE A 211 -9.60 2.52 -24.10
CA ILE A 211 -10.35 2.35 -22.85
C ILE A 211 -11.62 3.20 -22.87
N ARG A 212 -11.50 4.48 -23.25
CA ARG A 212 -12.66 5.40 -23.32
C ARG A 212 -13.74 4.84 -24.23
N LYS A 213 -13.35 4.38 -25.43
CA LYS A 213 -14.24 3.74 -26.40
C LYS A 213 -14.87 2.45 -25.85
N ALA A 214 -14.07 1.60 -25.20
CA ALA A 214 -14.57 0.35 -24.62
C ALA A 214 -15.59 0.58 -23.49
N SER A 215 -15.44 1.70 -22.74
CA SER A 215 -16.40 2.12 -21.72
C SER A 215 -17.62 2.89 -22.26
N ASP A 216 -17.82 2.97 -23.59
CA ASP A 216 -18.81 3.83 -24.24
C ASP A 216 -18.75 5.29 -23.76
N ASP A 217 -17.55 5.83 -23.52
CA ASP A 217 -17.33 7.17 -22.98
C ASP A 217 -17.87 7.39 -21.55
N LYS A 218 -18.14 6.30 -20.80
CA LYS A 218 -18.72 6.35 -19.45
C LYS A 218 -17.70 6.25 -18.31
N LEU A 219 -16.41 6.07 -18.60
CA LEU A 219 -15.40 5.94 -17.53
C LEU A 219 -15.31 7.20 -16.67
N LYS A 220 -15.58 7.05 -15.36
CA LYS A 220 -15.66 8.18 -14.42
C LYS A 220 -14.49 8.24 -13.45
N LEU A 221 -13.94 7.10 -13.07
CA LEU A 221 -12.94 7.04 -12.01
C LEU A 221 -11.66 6.40 -12.57
N ALA A 222 -10.51 6.99 -12.26
CA ALA A 222 -9.22 6.42 -12.58
C ALA A 222 -8.34 6.40 -11.33
N PHE A 223 -7.87 5.22 -10.95
CA PHE A 223 -6.88 5.03 -9.90
C PHE A 223 -5.55 4.61 -10.52
N ASP A 224 -4.57 5.50 -10.44
CA ASP A 224 -3.26 5.33 -11.05
C ASP A 224 -2.24 4.81 -10.02
N CYS A 225 -1.97 3.51 -10.12
CA CYS A 225 -1.02 2.80 -9.26
C CYS A 225 0.46 2.96 -9.71
N ILE A 226 0.73 3.80 -10.73
CA ILE A 226 2.07 4.13 -11.20
C ILE A 226 2.37 5.61 -10.91
N ALA A 227 1.52 6.52 -11.39
CA ALA A 227 1.62 7.97 -11.21
C ALA A 227 3.00 8.56 -11.58
N GLU A 228 3.64 7.99 -12.61
CA GLU A 228 4.92 8.40 -13.18
C GLU A 228 4.90 8.13 -14.70
N HIS A 229 5.87 8.69 -15.42
CA HIS A 229 6.12 8.37 -16.84
C HIS A 229 4.92 8.60 -17.79
N GLY A 230 4.04 9.56 -17.48
CA GLY A 230 2.91 9.89 -18.35
C GLY A 230 1.66 9.02 -18.14
N SER A 231 1.63 8.20 -17.08
CA SER A 231 0.46 7.39 -16.73
C SER A 231 -0.81 8.24 -16.54
N GLU A 232 -0.67 9.46 -16.04
CA GLU A 232 -1.75 10.42 -15.86
C GLU A 232 -2.39 10.83 -17.18
N LYS A 233 -1.61 10.88 -18.27
CA LYS A 233 -2.11 11.25 -19.60
C LYS A 233 -2.97 10.13 -20.18
N ILE A 234 -2.54 8.88 -20.00
CA ILE A 234 -3.35 7.72 -20.39
C ILE A 234 -4.63 7.67 -19.56
N CYS A 235 -4.55 7.90 -18.25
CA CYS A 235 -5.75 7.97 -17.39
C CYS A 235 -6.70 9.09 -17.83
N ALA A 236 -6.19 10.29 -18.09
CA ALA A 236 -7.01 11.42 -18.54
C ALA A 236 -7.64 11.18 -19.92
N ALA A 237 -6.92 10.48 -20.81
CA ALA A 237 -7.42 10.06 -22.10
C ALA A 237 -8.41 8.87 -22.01
N ALA A 238 -8.41 8.10 -20.91
CA ALA A 238 -9.39 7.05 -20.67
C ALA A 238 -10.71 7.57 -20.08
N ILE A 239 -10.65 8.62 -19.27
CA ILE A 239 -11.84 9.24 -18.66
C ILE A 239 -12.77 9.80 -19.75
N GLY A 240 -14.08 9.59 -19.57
CA GLY A 240 -15.11 10.02 -20.50
C GLY A 240 -15.12 11.53 -20.78
N SER A 241 -15.80 11.93 -21.85
CA SER A 241 -15.88 13.35 -22.28
C SER A 241 -16.57 14.25 -21.26
N GLN A 242 -17.44 13.68 -20.41
CA GLN A 242 -18.20 14.39 -19.37
C GLN A 242 -17.44 14.54 -18.04
N GLY A 243 -16.10 14.60 -18.09
CA GLY A 243 -15.23 14.63 -16.91
C GLY A 243 -15.28 13.39 -16.02
N GLY A 244 -14.54 13.46 -14.92
CA GLY A 244 -14.37 12.36 -13.96
C GLY A 244 -13.51 12.73 -12.77
N HIS A 245 -13.00 11.72 -12.07
CA HIS A 245 -12.11 11.85 -10.92
C HIS A 245 -10.89 10.95 -11.09
N TYR A 246 -9.71 11.53 -10.93
CA TYR A 246 -8.42 10.84 -10.93
C TYR A 246 -7.85 10.79 -9.50
N SER A 247 -7.27 9.66 -9.12
CA SER A 247 -6.46 9.52 -7.91
C SER A 247 -5.14 8.82 -8.27
N GLY A 248 -4.01 9.44 -7.92
CA GLY A 248 -2.68 8.87 -8.16
C GLY A 248 -1.92 8.56 -6.87
N LEU A 249 -0.94 7.65 -6.93
CA LEU A 249 -0.08 7.36 -5.77
C LEU A 249 0.99 8.41 -5.49
N LEU A 250 1.21 9.32 -6.43
CA LEU A 250 2.25 10.35 -6.34
C LEU A 250 1.67 11.71 -6.73
N PRO A 251 2.15 12.80 -6.12
CA PRO A 251 1.64 14.14 -6.39
C PRO A 251 2.20 14.75 -7.69
N GLY A 252 3.31 14.23 -8.23
CA GLY A 252 3.99 14.80 -9.39
C GLY A 252 3.08 15.04 -10.59
N PRO A 253 2.30 14.03 -11.04
CA PRO A 253 1.39 14.18 -12.18
C PRO A 253 0.25 15.18 -11.99
N LEU A 254 -0.04 15.61 -10.76
CA LEU A 254 -1.15 16.53 -10.48
C LEU A 254 -0.84 17.98 -10.86
N LYS A 255 0.45 18.35 -10.91
CA LYS A 255 0.85 19.74 -11.19
C LYS A 255 0.41 20.20 -12.58
N ASP A 256 0.54 19.32 -13.56
CA ASP A 256 0.30 19.59 -14.98
C ASP A 256 -0.70 18.56 -15.55
N PHE A 257 -1.75 18.24 -14.78
CA PHE A 257 -2.76 17.28 -15.20
C PHE A 257 -3.50 17.78 -16.47
N PRO A 258 -3.65 16.95 -17.52
CA PRO A 258 -3.96 17.45 -18.87
C PRO A 258 -5.43 17.84 -19.11
N ARG A 259 -6.30 17.72 -18.10
CA ARG A 259 -7.75 17.98 -18.23
C ARG A 259 -8.28 18.78 -17.05
N SER A 260 -8.84 19.96 -17.33
CA SER A 260 -9.43 20.86 -16.33
C SER A 260 -10.80 20.41 -15.82
N ASP A 261 -11.49 19.54 -16.56
CA ASP A 261 -12.82 19.01 -16.23
C ASP A 261 -12.76 17.70 -15.44
N VAL A 262 -11.55 17.25 -15.09
CA VAL A 262 -11.29 16.07 -14.25
C VAL A 262 -10.82 16.54 -12.89
N ARG A 263 -11.57 16.20 -11.83
CA ARG A 263 -11.10 16.38 -10.46
C ARG A 263 -9.91 15.46 -10.24
N HIS A 264 -8.92 15.86 -9.46
CA HIS A 264 -7.75 15.03 -9.23
C HIS A 264 -7.22 15.16 -7.80
N GLY A 265 -6.76 14.04 -7.25
CA GLY A 265 -6.12 13.95 -5.95
C GLY A 265 -5.00 12.91 -5.95
N TRP A 266 -4.33 12.77 -4.81
CA TRP A 266 -3.32 11.74 -4.62
C TRP A 266 -3.42 11.11 -3.23
N THR A 267 -2.84 9.93 -3.10
CA THR A 267 -2.85 9.13 -1.88
C THR A 267 -1.54 9.28 -1.11
N PHE A 268 -1.63 9.61 0.18
CA PHE A 268 -0.48 9.61 1.09
C PHE A 268 -0.76 8.70 2.29
N ALA A 269 -0.53 7.39 2.11
CA ALA A 269 -0.94 6.35 3.05
C ALA A 269 -0.52 6.57 4.51
N TYR A 270 0.56 7.30 4.77
CA TYR A 270 1.01 7.61 6.12
C TYR A 270 0.02 8.45 6.93
N THR A 271 -0.86 9.24 6.30
CA THR A 271 -1.90 9.99 7.04
C THR A 271 -2.91 9.07 7.71
N ALA A 272 -3.06 7.83 7.25
CA ALA A 272 -3.91 6.83 7.89
C ALA A 272 -3.45 6.48 9.31
N LEU A 273 -2.20 6.78 9.69
CA LEU A 273 -1.71 6.60 11.07
C LEU A 273 -2.27 7.68 12.02
N GLY A 274 -2.85 8.77 11.49
CA GLY A 274 -3.41 9.89 12.26
C GLY A 274 -2.36 10.82 12.88
N GLU A 275 -1.08 10.53 12.66
CA GLU A 275 0.04 11.26 13.25
C GLU A 275 0.63 12.26 12.25
N ALA A 276 1.29 13.29 12.76
CA ALA A 276 2.00 14.23 11.91
C ALA A 276 3.15 13.50 11.21
N PHE A 277 3.20 13.59 9.89
CA PHE A 277 4.35 13.09 9.14
C PHE A 277 5.49 14.11 9.20
N ASN A 278 5.22 15.39 8.97
CA ASN A 278 6.17 16.49 9.15
C ASN A 278 5.40 17.80 9.35
N GLU A 279 6.10 18.93 9.36
CA GLU A 279 5.46 20.24 9.52
C GLU A 279 4.46 20.58 8.40
N GLN A 280 4.67 20.05 7.19
CA GLN A 280 3.80 20.30 6.03
C GLN A 280 2.61 19.34 5.96
N VAL A 281 2.71 18.18 6.60
CA VAL A 281 1.66 17.15 6.66
C VAL A 281 1.36 16.90 8.13
N PRO A 282 0.47 17.71 8.74
CA PRO A 282 0.10 17.59 10.13
C PRO A 282 -0.72 16.32 10.39
N ALA A 283 -0.94 16.02 11.67
CA ALA A 283 -1.81 14.93 12.10
C ALA A 283 -3.21 15.06 11.49
N ASN A 284 -3.76 13.94 11.01
CA ASN A 284 -5.09 13.88 10.40
C ASN A 284 -5.95 12.79 11.07
N PRO A 285 -6.70 13.14 12.13
CA PRO A 285 -7.58 12.20 12.82
C PRO A 285 -8.66 11.59 11.92
N GLN A 286 -9.16 12.34 10.92
CA GLN A 286 -10.19 11.85 10.01
C GLN A 286 -9.68 10.72 9.11
N ASP A 287 -8.43 10.80 8.65
CA ASP A 287 -7.80 9.72 7.89
C ASP A 287 -7.56 8.49 8.75
N TYR A 288 -7.21 8.67 10.02
CA TYR A 288 -7.13 7.56 10.97
C TYR A 288 -8.48 6.90 11.20
N GLU A 289 -9.53 7.66 11.49
CA GLU A 289 -10.89 7.12 11.69
C GLU A 289 -11.42 6.37 10.46
N PHE A 290 -11.12 6.89 9.26
CA PHE A 290 -11.40 6.19 8.02
C PHE A 290 -10.57 4.91 7.91
N GLY A 291 -9.27 5.00 8.15
CA GLY A 291 -8.32 3.90 8.11
C GLY A 291 -8.77 2.74 9.00
N VAL A 292 -9.15 3.00 10.24
CA VAL A 292 -9.66 1.99 11.20
C VAL A 292 -10.85 1.23 10.61
N LYS A 293 -11.82 1.94 10.03
CA LYS A 293 -13.01 1.33 9.41
C LYS A 293 -12.63 0.49 8.19
N PHE A 294 -11.74 1.01 7.35
CA PHE A 294 -11.33 0.33 6.12
C PHE A 294 -10.49 -0.92 6.40
N TRP A 295 -9.52 -0.84 7.31
CA TRP A 295 -8.71 -1.98 7.75
C TRP A 295 -9.57 -3.08 8.36
N LYS A 296 -10.62 -2.72 9.11
CA LYS A 296 -11.56 -3.70 9.63
C LYS A 296 -12.34 -4.44 8.53
N ALA A 297 -12.75 -3.72 7.48
CA ALA A 297 -13.39 -4.33 6.31
C ALA A 297 -12.40 -5.22 5.54
N ALA A 298 -11.15 -4.76 5.36
CA ALA A 298 -10.08 -5.51 4.71
C ALA A 298 -9.73 -6.80 5.46
N GLU A 299 -9.67 -6.76 6.81
CA GLU A 299 -9.48 -7.92 7.68
C GLU A 299 -10.51 -9.02 7.35
N ALA A 300 -11.80 -8.67 7.30
CA ALA A 300 -12.86 -9.62 7.02
C ALA A 300 -12.77 -10.21 5.60
N LEU A 301 -12.44 -9.38 4.60
CA LEU A 301 -12.32 -9.81 3.21
C LEU A 301 -11.11 -10.72 2.98
N PHE A 302 -9.99 -10.43 3.64
CA PHE A 302 -8.77 -11.22 3.53
C PHE A 302 -8.90 -12.56 4.27
N ASN A 303 -9.40 -12.54 5.51
CA ASN A 303 -9.62 -13.77 6.30
C ASN A 303 -10.66 -14.71 5.67
N SER A 304 -11.65 -14.16 4.96
CA SER A 304 -12.61 -14.99 4.20
C SER A 304 -12.10 -15.49 2.85
N GLY A 305 -10.90 -15.05 2.43
CA GLY A 305 -10.30 -15.42 1.13
C GLY A 305 -10.93 -14.73 -0.08
N LYS A 306 -11.80 -13.73 0.13
CA LYS A 306 -12.41 -12.92 -0.94
C LYS A 306 -11.40 -11.96 -1.58
N VAL A 307 -10.47 -11.46 -0.78
CA VAL A 307 -9.27 -10.75 -1.25
C VAL A 307 -8.07 -11.65 -1.02
N LYS A 308 -7.21 -11.74 -2.03
CA LYS A 308 -5.97 -12.52 -2.02
C LYS A 308 -4.77 -11.59 -2.03
N ALA A 309 -3.70 -12.05 -1.41
CA ALA A 309 -2.41 -11.36 -1.41
C ALA A 309 -1.87 -11.25 -2.85
N HIS A 310 -1.05 -10.23 -3.06
CA HIS A 310 -0.26 -10.11 -4.28
C HIS A 310 0.78 -11.25 -4.34
N PRO A 311 1.12 -11.80 -5.53
CA PRO A 311 2.17 -12.81 -5.63
C PRO A 311 3.47 -12.38 -4.95
N THR A 312 4.07 -13.30 -4.18
CA THR A 312 5.26 -13.02 -3.38
C THR A 312 6.53 -13.54 -4.06
N LEU A 313 7.64 -12.83 -3.84
CA LEU A 313 9.00 -13.33 -4.01
C LEU A 313 9.61 -13.38 -2.61
N VAL A 314 9.71 -14.57 -2.04
CA VAL A 314 10.14 -14.75 -0.65
C VAL A 314 11.64 -15.01 -0.58
N ARG A 315 12.31 -14.32 0.35
CA ARG A 315 13.70 -14.52 0.77
C ARG A 315 13.73 -14.65 2.30
N ASP A 316 14.86 -15.07 2.86
CA ASP A 316 15.02 -15.25 4.31
C ASP A 316 16.00 -14.22 4.89
N GLY A 317 15.72 -13.78 6.12
CA GLY A 317 16.61 -12.95 6.94
C GLY A 317 16.58 -11.46 6.60
N LEU A 318 16.68 -10.62 7.63
CA LEU A 318 16.79 -9.17 7.47
C LEU A 318 18.08 -8.74 6.77
N GLU A 319 19.12 -9.58 6.78
CA GLU A 319 20.40 -9.35 6.07
C GLU A 319 20.24 -9.12 4.56
N GLY A 320 19.21 -9.68 3.93
CA GLY A 320 18.97 -9.51 2.50
C GLY A 320 18.20 -8.24 2.15
N VAL A 321 17.55 -7.59 3.13
CA VAL A 321 16.67 -6.44 2.90
C VAL A 321 17.40 -5.25 2.24
N PRO A 322 18.62 -4.84 2.65
CA PRO A 322 19.35 -3.76 1.96
C PRO A 322 19.53 -4.02 0.46
N GLN A 323 19.92 -5.26 0.09
CA GLN A 323 20.02 -5.63 -1.32
C GLN A 323 18.64 -5.68 -1.99
N GLY A 324 17.60 -6.13 -1.28
CA GLY A 324 16.23 -6.10 -1.77
C GLY A 324 15.72 -4.70 -2.12
N LEU A 325 16.10 -3.68 -1.34
CA LEU A 325 15.77 -2.29 -1.61
C LEU A 325 16.44 -1.81 -2.90
N ASN A 326 17.72 -2.17 -3.11
CA ASN A 326 18.41 -1.91 -4.37
C ASN A 326 17.77 -2.65 -5.54
N ASP A 327 17.38 -3.92 -5.36
CA ASP A 327 16.69 -4.69 -6.42
C ASP A 327 15.36 -4.04 -6.83
N LEU A 328 14.60 -3.49 -5.88
CA LEU A 328 13.38 -2.74 -6.19
C LEU A 328 13.68 -1.43 -6.92
N LYS A 329 14.67 -0.66 -6.46
CA LYS A 329 15.09 0.60 -7.08
C LYS A 329 15.56 0.39 -8.52
N ASP A 330 16.28 -0.70 -8.77
CA ASP A 330 16.81 -1.08 -10.08
C ASP A 330 15.75 -1.74 -11.00
N GLY A 331 14.50 -1.90 -10.54
CA GLY A 331 13.43 -2.52 -11.33
C GLY A 331 13.59 -4.02 -11.57
N LYS A 332 14.37 -4.73 -10.74
CA LYS A 332 14.63 -6.18 -10.87
C LYS A 332 13.47 -7.06 -10.37
N VAL A 333 12.44 -6.47 -9.77
CA VAL A 333 11.26 -7.17 -9.27
C VAL A 333 10.04 -6.73 -10.08
N SER A 334 9.38 -7.68 -10.74
CA SER A 334 8.19 -7.43 -11.57
C SER A 334 7.08 -8.42 -11.24
N GLY A 335 5.85 -7.91 -11.12
CA GLY A 335 4.64 -8.71 -10.87
C GLY A 335 4.65 -9.50 -9.55
N LYS A 336 5.57 -9.17 -8.64
CA LYS A 336 5.73 -9.79 -7.33
C LYS A 336 6.07 -8.74 -6.28
N LYS A 337 5.69 -9.02 -5.03
CA LYS A 337 6.10 -8.26 -3.85
C LYS A 337 7.29 -8.98 -3.22
N LEU A 338 8.38 -8.28 -2.97
CA LEU A 338 9.55 -8.84 -2.31
C LEU A 338 9.32 -8.92 -0.80
N VAL A 339 9.44 -10.12 -0.24
CA VAL A 339 9.13 -10.43 1.17
C VAL A 339 10.32 -11.13 1.81
N TYR A 340 10.63 -10.79 3.05
CA TYR A 340 11.66 -11.45 3.85
C TYR A 340 11.05 -12.08 5.09
N ARG A 341 11.39 -13.35 5.36
CA ARG A 341 11.11 -13.99 6.65
C ARG A 341 12.05 -13.44 7.71
N VAL A 342 11.52 -13.20 8.91
CA VAL A 342 12.25 -12.64 10.06
C VAL A 342 12.38 -13.69 11.16
#